data_AF-A0A9D6JZU2-F1
#
_entry.id   AF-A0A9D6JZU2-F1
#
_cell.length_a   1.000
_cell.length_b   1.000
_cell.length_c   1.000
_cell.angle_alpha   90.00
_cell.angle_beta   90.00
_cell.angle_gamma   90.00
#
_symmetry.space_group_name_H-M   'P 1'
#
loop_
_entity.id
_entity.type
_entity.pdbx_description
1 polymer ?
#
loop_
_entity_poly.entity_id
_entity_poly.type
_entity_poly.pdbx_seq_one_letter_code
_entity_poly.pdbx_strand_id
1 'polypeptide(L)'
;MKRVVRAPRGTQLSCRGWGQEAALRMLMNNLDPEVAERPEELIVYGGRGKAARNWEAFEALVRALQDLENDETLLVQSGKPVGVFRTYPAAPRVLLANSNLVPAWATQEVFDELDRQGLMMYGQMTAGSWIYIGTQGILQGTYETLAAAARAHFGGSLKGRFVLSAGLGGMGGAQPLAISMNEGIGLIVEVDPARAQRRLRTGYLDKVVDDLEEAMTLVEEARASQEPRSIGLIGNAAEVYPELAARGVVPDLVTDQTP
;
A
#
# COMPACT_ATOMS: atom_id res chain seq x y z
N MET A 1 25.31 -7.45 3.96
CA MET A 1 24.01 -8.17 3.98
C MET A 1 22.90 -7.14 4.10
N LYS A 2 21.83 -7.24 3.29
CA LYS A 2 20.64 -6.38 3.46
C LYS A 2 19.98 -6.70 4.80
N ARG A 3 19.63 -5.68 5.58
CA ARG A 3 18.91 -5.83 6.85
C ARG A 3 17.50 -6.35 6.56
N VAL A 4 17.09 -7.42 7.23
CA VAL A 4 15.74 -7.98 7.13
C VAL A 4 15.04 -7.82 8.46
N VAL A 5 13.88 -7.17 8.46
CA VAL A 5 13.06 -6.94 9.65
C VAL A 5 11.80 -7.79 9.54
N ARG A 6 11.42 -8.47 10.62
CA ARG A 6 10.15 -9.20 10.74
C ARG A 6 9.65 -9.09 12.17
N ALA A 7 8.33 -9.06 12.34
CA ALA A 7 7.76 -9.06 13.69
C ALA A 7 8.12 -10.33 14.48
N PRO A 8 8.42 -10.24 15.78
CA PRO A 8 8.46 -11.41 16.65
C PRO A 8 7.15 -12.22 16.58
N ARG A 9 7.24 -13.54 16.68
CA ARG A 9 6.10 -14.48 16.66
C ARG A 9 6.02 -15.24 17.99
N GLY A 10 4.87 -15.86 18.25
CA GLY A 10 4.64 -16.62 19.50
C GLY A 10 4.31 -15.73 20.71
N THR A 11 4.29 -16.34 21.90
CA THR A 11 3.81 -15.72 23.15
C THR A 11 4.91 -15.07 24.00
N GLN A 12 6.19 -15.25 23.65
CA GLN A 12 7.31 -14.65 24.37
C GLN A 12 7.35 -13.14 24.12
N LEU A 13 7.45 -12.36 25.20
CA LEU A 13 7.55 -10.90 25.15
C LEU A 13 9.01 -10.44 25.11
N SER A 14 9.25 -9.34 24.39
CA SER A 14 10.49 -8.58 24.40
C SER A 14 10.33 -7.18 25.02
N CYS A 15 9.10 -6.70 25.15
CA CYS A 15 8.73 -5.47 25.87
C CYS A 15 8.19 -5.75 27.28
N ARG A 16 8.00 -4.68 28.09
CA ARG A 16 7.42 -4.73 29.45
C ARG A 16 5.95 -5.15 29.53
N GLY A 17 5.23 -5.15 28.41
CA GLY A 17 3.83 -5.50 28.34
C GLY A 17 3.34 -5.71 26.91
N TRP A 18 2.14 -6.28 26.76
CA TRP A 18 1.54 -6.57 25.46
C TRP A 18 1.21 -5.32 24.64
N GLY A 19 0.93 -4.19 25.27
CA GLY A 19 0.63 -2.94 24.54
C GLY A 19 1.85 -2.42 23.76
N GLN A 20 3.02 -2.47 24.40
CA GLN A 20 4.30 -2.09 23.81
C GLN A 20 4.78 -3.14 22.80
N GLU A 21 4.64 -4.42 23.14
CA GLU A 21 4.98 -5.53 22.25
C GLU A 21 4.14 -5.50 20.98
N ALA A 22 2.84 -5.18 21.07
CA ALA A 22 1.98 -5.01 19.90
C ALA A 22 2.49 -3.90 18.98
N ALA A 23 2.79 -2.72 19.53
CA ALA A 23 3.36 -1.62 18.74
C ALA A 23 4.70 -2.01 18.09
N LEU A 24 5.58 -2.70 18.81
CA LEU A 24 6.86 -3.18 18.29
C LEU A 24 6.68 -4.17 17.14
N ARG A 25 5.82 -5.18 17.33
CA ARG A 25 5.52 -6.18 16.31
C ARG A 25 4.91 -5.53 15.08
N MET A 26 3.98 -4.60 15.24
CA MET A 26 3.35 -3.95 14.10
C MET A 26 4.31 -2.99 13.36
N LEU A 27 5.19 -2.28 14.08
CA LEU A 27 6.28 -1.50 13.47
C LEU A 27 7.17 -2.41 12.59
N MET A 28 7.52 -3.59 13.10
CA MET A 28 8.34 -4.56 12.37
C MET A 28 7.57 -5.26 11.24
N ASN A 29 6.26 -5.51 11.40
CA ASN A 29 5.39 -6.07 10.36
C ASN A 29 5.31 -5.14 9.15
N ASN A 30 5.21 -3.83 9.39
CA ASN A 30 5.25 -2.82 8.33
C ASN A 30 6.54 -2.86 7.49
N LEU A 31 7.61 -3.51 7.96
CA LEU A 31 8.89 -3.67 7.27
C LEU A 31 9.19 -5.13 6.88
N ASP A 32 8.25 -6.05 7.06
CA ASP A 32 8.40 -7.43 6.62
C ASP A 32 8.53 -7.45 5.09
N PRO A 33 9.52 -8.15 4.49
CA PRO A 33 9.66 -8.26 3.04
C PRO A 33 8.44 -8.81 2.30
N GLU A 34 7.58 -9.56 3.00
CA GLU A 34 6.32 -10.04 2.43
C GLU A 34 5.26 -8.94 2.37
N VAL A 35 5.37 -7.93 3.24
CA VAL A 35 4.39 -6.87 3.45
C VAL A 35 4.78 -5.58 2.72
N ALA A 36 5.94 -5.01 3.04
CA ALA A 36 6.39 -3.71 2.53
C ALA A 36 6.76 -3.74 1.04
N GLU A 37 6.73 -2.59 0.37
CA GLU A 37 7.17 -2.45 -1.02
C GLU A 37 8.70 -2.37 -1.15
N ARG A 38 9.39 -1.62 -0.27
CA ARG A 38 10.86 -1.46 -0.26
C ARG A 38 11.37 -1.29 1.18
N PRO A 39 11.34 -2.36 2.00
CA PRO A 39 11.63 -2.27 3.43
C PRO A 39 13.08 -1.88 3.76
N GLU A 40 14.05 -2.10 2.86
CA GLU A 40 15.44 -1.67 3.06
C GLU A 40 15.60 -0.15 3.15
N GLU A 41 14.67 0.60 2.55
CA GLU A 41 14.58 2.06 2.58
C GLU A 41 13.54 2.55 3.61
N LEU A 42 13.02 1.63 4.44
CA LEU A 42 11.91 1.84 5.38
C LEU A 42 10.56 2.12 4.72
N ILE A 43 10.46 1.98 3.39
CA ILE A 43 9.29 2.33 2.61
C ILE A 43 8.30 1.17 2.61
N VAL A 44 7.10 1.47 3.11
CA VAL A 44 6.00 0.52 3.26
C VAL A 44 5.14 0.50 1.99
N TYR A 45 4.56 1.63 1.58
CA TYR A 45 3.75 1.78 0.36
C TYR A 45 3.54 3.26 -0.03
N GLY A 46 2.85 3.51 -1.14
CA GLY A 46 2.40 4.86 -1.53
C GLY A 46 3.55 5.80 -1.86
N GLY A 47 4.39 5.41 -2.81
CA GLY A 47 5.60 6.15 -3.18
C GLY A 47 6.70 6.03 -2.13
N ARG A 48 6.73 6.97 -1.18
CA ARG A 48 7.76 7.07 -0.12
C ARG A 48 7.21 7.03 1.31
N GLY A 49 6.02 6.47 1.51
CA GLY A 49 5.44 6.28 2.84
C GLY A 49 6.31 5.35 3.68
N LYS A 50 6.87 5.83 4.80
CA LYS A 50 7.85 5.12 5.62
C LYS A 50 7.33 4.75 7.01
N ALA A 51 7.88 3.68 7.60
CA ALA A 51 7.58 3.25 8.97
C ALA A 51 8.35 4.04 10.04
N ALA A 52 9.56 4.50 9.71
CA ALA A 52 10.42 5.31 10.56
C ALA A 52 11.24 6.27 9.68
N ARG A 53 11.73 7.38 10.25
CA ARG A 53 12.37 8.45 9.47
C ARG A 53 13.63 7.97 8.74
N ASN A 54 14.47 7.25 9.49
CA ASN A 54 15.72 6.67 9.06
C ASN A 54 16.05 5.48 9.99
N TRP A 55 17.11 4.73 9.68
CA TRP A 55 17.46 3.52 10.44
C TRP A 55 17.85 3.81 11.89
N GLU A 56 18.48 4.95 12.16
CA GLU A 56 18.80 5.39 13.53
C GLU A 56 17.51 5.59 14.34
N ALA A 57 16.51 6.27 13.77
CA ALA A 57 15.20 6.46 14.38
C ALA A 57 14.47 5.13 14.57
N PHE A 58 14.54 4.21 13.61
CA PHE A 58 13.97 2.87 13.75
C PHE A 58 14.56 2.12 14.95
N GLU A 59 15.89 2.11 15.10
CA GLU A 59 16.54 1.45 16.22
C GLU A 59 16.23 2.10 17.56
N ALA A 60 16.13 3.43 17.59
CA ALA A 60 15.70 4.16 18.77
C ALA A 60 14.24 3.85 19.14
N LEU A 61 13.34 3.69 18.16
CA LEU A 61 11.96 3.28 18.39
C LEU A 61 11.89 1.88 19.00
N VAL A 62 12.66 0.93 18.45
CA VAL A 62 12.72 -0.44 18.98
C VAL A 62 13.16 -0.44 20.44
N ARG A 63 14.27 0.24 20.76
CA ARG A 63 14.75 0.34 22.16
C ARG A 63 13.72 1.02 23.06
N ALA A 64 13.17 2.15 22.63
CA ALA A 64 12.16 2.89 23.39
C ALA A 64 10.94 2.02 23.70
N LEU A 65 10.43 1.24 22.74
CA LEU A 65 9.28 0.35 22.95
C LEU A 65 9.61 -0.83 23.89
N GLN A 66 10.85 -1.33 23.87
CA GLN A 66 11.28 -2.40 24.77
C GLN A 66 11.36 -1.94 26.23
N ASP A 67 11.81 -0.69 26.44
CA ASP A 67 11.98 -0.10 27.77
C ASP A 67 10.72 0.59 28.32
N LEU A 68 9.74 0.93 27.47
CA LEU A 68 8.55 1.70 27.84
C LEU A 68 7.67 0.99 28.90
N GLU A 69 7.42 1.65 30.02
CA GLU A 69 6.59 1.12 31.10
C GLU A 69 5.08 1.20 30.80
N ASN A 70 4.28 0.50 31.61
CA ASN A 70 2.84 0.39 31.38
C ASN A 70 2.06 1.68 31.66
N ASP A 71 2.62 2.63 32.40
CA ASP A 71 2.05 3.95 32.67
C ASP A 71 2.80 5.08 31.95
N GLU A 72 3.55 4.75 30.88
CA GLU A 72 4.26 5.72 30.04
C GLU A 72 3.69 5.79 28.61
N THR A 73 3.97 6.90 27.94
CA THR A 73 3.62 7.15 26.54
C THR A 73 4.82 7.68 25.77
N LEU A 74 5.17 7.00 24.68
CA LEU A 74 6.18 7.42 23.70
C LEU A 74 5.58 8.41 22.69
N LEU A 75 6.29 9.51 22.44
CA LEU A 75 5.96 10.48 21.40
C LEU A 75 6.83 10.25 20.16
N VAL A 76 6.18 10.11 19.01
CA VAL A 76 6.84 9.95 17.71
C VAL A 76 6.48 11.14 16.81
N GLN A 77 7.49 11.91 16.43
CA GLN A 77 7.35 13.05 15.52
C GLN A 77 7.95 12.67 14.17
N SER A 78 7.15 12.65 13.10
CA SER A 78 7.58 12.27 11.75
C SER A 78 8.54 11.08 11.74
N GLY A 79 8.11 9.96 12.34
CA GLY A 79 8.87 8.70 12.43
C GLY A 79 10.13 8.72 13.29
N LYS A 80 10.33 9.71 14.16
CA LYS A 80 11.43 9.80 15.13
C LYS A 80 10.90 9.78 16.57
N PRO A 81 11.46 8.97 17.48
CA PRO A 81 11.11 9.03 18.90
C PRO A 81 11.70 10.30 19.50
N VAL A 82 10.87 11.15 20.10
CA VAL A 82 11.30 12.48 20.60
C VAL A 82 11.13 12.66 22.11
N GLY A 83 10.38 11.79 22.78
CA GLY A 83 10.25 11.84 24.23
C GLY A 83 9.34 10.74 24.77
N VAL A 84 9.51 10.44 26.05
CA VAL A 84 8.64 9.54 26.82
C VAL A 84 8.15 10.32 28.02
N PHE A 85 6.84 10.26 28.29
CA PHE A 85 6.23 10.93 29.43
C PHE A 85 5.39 9.93 30.21
N ARG A 86 5.40 10.06 31.53
CA ARG A 86 4.47 9.34 32.39
C ARG A 86 3.05 9.84 32.15
N THR A 87 2.15 8.89 31.92
CA THR A 87 0.72 9.10 31.76
C THR A 87 -0.02 8.21 32.76
N TYR A 88 -0.73 7.19 32.29
CA TYR A 88 -1.48 6.25 33.12
C TYR A 88 -1.78 4.97 32.32
N PRO A 89 -2.08 3.82 32.97
CA PRO A 89 -2.20 2.53 32.28
C PRO A 89 -3.20 2.46 31.13
N ALA A 90 -4.32 3.19 31.20
CA ALA A 90 -5.33 3.22 30.15
C ALA A 90 -5.03 4.20 28.98
N ALA A 91 -3.99 5.03 29.10
CA ALA A 91 -3.58 5.93 28.03
C ALA A 91 -2.96 5.14 26.84
N PRO A 92 -2.89 5.73 25.64
CA PRO A 92 -2.10 5.16 24.55
C PRO A 92 -0.62 5.00 24.93
N ARG A 93 -0.01 3.88 24.56
CA ARG A 93 1.44 3.67 24.72
C ARG A 93 2.27 4.51 23.75
N VAL A 94 1.70 4.86 22.61
CA VAL A 94 2.39 5.65 21.57
C VAL A 94 1.44 6.69 21.02
N LEU A 95 1.91 7.93 20.89
CA LEU A 95 1.25 9.01 20.16
C LEU A 95 2.13 9.44 19.00
N LEU A 96 1.54 9.55 17.81
CA LEU A 96 2.27 9.82 16.57
C LEU A 96 1.72 11.06 15.87
N ALA A 97 2.61 11.93 15.42
CA ALA A 97 2.29 13.06 14.56
C ALA A 97 3.29 13.10 13.41
N ASN A 98 2.86 12.68 12.21
CA ASN A 98 3.72 12.54 11.04
C ASN A 98 3.34 13.55 9.96
N SER A 99 4.35 14.12 9.30
CA SER A 99 4.20 14.91 8.06
C SER A 99 3.39 16.21 8.19
N ASN A 100 3.03 16.62 9.40
CA ASN A 100 2.29 17.86 9.62
C ASN A 100 3.16 19.09 9.31
N LEU A 101 2.63 19.98 8.48
CA LEU A 101 3.18 21.29 8.17
C LEU A 101 2.09 22.34 8.38
N VAL A 102 2.49 23.54 8.79
CA VAL A 102 1.57 24.67 8.87
C VAL A 102 1.04 24.95 7.45
N PRO A 103 -0.27 25.25 7.24
CA PRO A 103 -0.88 25.19 5.91
C PRO A 103 -0.17 25.99 4.81
N ALA A 104 0.35 27.19 5.12
CA ALA A 104 1.07 28.01 4.15
C ALA A 104 2.39 27.37 3.63
N TRP A 105 2.91 26.37 4.34
CA TRP A 105 4.13 25.63 4.00
C TRP A 105 3.85 24.17 3.64
N ALA A 106 2.60 23.72 3.61
CA ALA A 106 2.22 22.34 3.30
C ALA A 106 2.31 22.07 1.78
N THR A 107 3.51 22.19 1.23
CA THR A 107 3.86 22.01 -0.18
C THR A 107 4.91 20.91 -0.34
N GLN A 108 4.97 20.30 -1.52
CA GLN A 108 5.92 19.23 -1.82
C GLN A 108 7.37 19.74 -1.75
N GLU A 109 7.62 20.97 -2.20
CA GLU A 109 8.93 21.60 -2.21
C GLU A 109 9.49 21.78 -0.79
N VAL A 110 8.66 22.30 0.13
CA VAL A 110 9.06 22.46 1.54
C VAL A 110 9.22 21.10 2.22
N PHE A 111 8.33 20.15 1.92
CA PHE A 111 8.46 18.78 2.42
C PHE A 111 9.81 18.17 2.00
N ASP A 112 10.20 18.27 0.72
CA ASP A 112 11.43 17.69 0.19
C ASP A 112 12.69 18.39 0.72
N GLU A 113 12.63 19.70 0.94
CA GLU A 113 13.72 20.43 1.62
C GLU A 113 13.92 19.89 3.05
N LEU A 114 12.85 19.73 3.83
CA LEU A 114 12.93 19.21 5.19
C LEU A 114 13.33 17.73 5.23
N ASP A 115 12.92 16.91 4.24
CA ASP A 115 13.34 15.51 4.10
C ASP A 115 14.85 15.43 3.84
N ARG A 116 15.37 16.27 2.93
CA ARG A 116 16.83 16.39 2.68
C ARG A 116 17.62 16.80 3.91
N GLN A 117 17.05 17.62 4.78
CA GLN A 117 17.64 18.01 6.06
C GLN A 117 17.49 16.94 7.17
N GLY A 118 16.80 15.82 6.91
CA GLY A 118 16.53 14.78 7.91
C GLY A 118 15.47 15.17 8.96
N LEU A 119 14.68 16.20 8.68
CA LEU A 119 13.65 16.74 9.57
C LEU A 119 12.25 16.18 9.27
N MET A 120 12.08 15.50 8.13
CA MET A 120 10.78 15.03 7.66
C MET A 120 10.74 13.52 7.40
N MET A 121 9.52 12.98 7.45
CA MET A 121 9.18 11.65 6.98
C MET A 121 7.77 11.73 6.39
N TYR A 122 7.52 11.04 5.27
CA TYR A 122 6.16 10.86 4.76
C TYR A 122 5.52 9.67 5.47
N GLY A 123 4.49 9.92 6.28
CA GLY A 123 3.82 8.88 7.06
C GLY A 123 2.79 8.07 6.27
N GLN A 124 2.32 8.58 5.12
CA GLN A 124 1.10 8.08 4.49
C GLN A 124 -0.01 7.96 5.56
N MET A 125 -0.88 6.97 5.49
CA MET A 125 -1.91 6.67 6.48
C MET A 125 -1.41 5.59 7.44
N THR A 126 -1.17 4.37 6.94
CA THR A 126 -0.85 3.19 7.76
C THR A 126 0.63 2.82 7.82
N ALA A 127 1.46 3.48 6.98
CA ALA A 127 2.91 3.26 6.95
C ALA A 127 3.56 3.78 8.24
N GLY A 128 3.38 5.07 8.54
CA GLY A 128 3.97 5.73 9.70
C GLY A 128 3.18 5.54 11.01
N SER A 129 2.03 4.87 10.96
CA SER A 129 1.19 4.54 12.13
C SER A 129 1.17 3.03 12.46
N TRP A 130 1.96 2.25 11.73
CA TRP A 130 2.24 0.84 12.04
C TRP A 130 1.00 -0.05 12.08
N ILE A 131 0.20 -0.02 11.02
CA ILE A 131 -0.97 -0.90 10.90
C ILE A 131 -1.20 -1.35 9.45
N TYR A 132 -0.12 -1.40 8.65
CA TYR A 132 -0.19 -1.87 7.28
C TYR A 132 -0.14 -3.40 7.25
N ILE A 133 -1.08 -4.00 6.52
CA ILE A 133 -1.26 -5.45 6.40
C ILE A 133 -1.10 -5.93 4.96
N GLY A 134 -0.28 -5.22 4.19
CA GLY A 134 -0.11 -5.48 2.76
C GLY A 134 -1.33 -5.03 1.96
N THR A 135 -1.42 -5.55 0.74
CA THR A 135 -2.47 -5.24 -0.23
C THR A 135 -3.88 -5.47 0.30
N GLN A 136 -4.06 -6.39 1.26
CA GLN A 136 -5.36 -6.70 1.85
C GLN A 136 -6.01 -5.48 2.51
N GLY A 137 -5.23 -4.54 3.04
CA GLY A 137 -5.74 -3.39 3.79
C GLY A 137 -6.70 -2.50 2.99
N ILE A 138 -6.57 -2.45 1.67
CA ILE A 138 -7.49 -1.69 0.78
C ILE A 138 -8.44 -2.59 -0.02
N LEU A 139 -8.21 -3.91 -0.05
CA LEU A 139 -8.94 -4.83 -0.92
C LEU A 139 -10.47 -4.70 -0.78
N GLN A 140 -10.99 -4.70 0.44
CA GLN A 140 -12.42 -4.57 0.67
C GLN A 140 -12.96 -3.21 0.19
N GLY A 141 -12.22 -2.12 0.42
CA GLY A 141 -12.64 -0.78 -0.03
C GLY A 141 -12.71 -0.69 -1.56
N THR A 142 -11.72 -1.25 -2.26
CA THR A 142 -11.72 -1.32 -3.72
C THR A 142 -12.84 -2.23 -4.23
N TYR A 143 -13.04 -3.39 -3.60
CA TYR A 143 -14.14 -4.30 -3.91
C TYR A 143 -15.51 -3.61 -3.78
N GLU A 144 -15.76 -2.91 -2.66
CA GLU A 144 -17.03 -2.22 -2.42
C GLU A 144 -17.26 -1.04 -3.39
N THR A 145 -16.18 -0.35 -3.77
CA THR A 145 -16.25 0.72 -4.77
C THR A 145 -16.73 0.17 -6.12
N LEU A 146 -16.13 -0.94 -6.55
CA LEU A 146 -16.50 -1.62 -7.79
C LEU A 146 -17.89 -2.26 -7.71
N ALA A 147 -18.24 -2.85 -6.57
CA ALA A 147 -19.57 -3.39 -6.32
C ALA A 147 -20.65 -2.30 -6.35
N ALA A 148 -20.35 -1.12 -5.82
CA ALA A 148 -21.24 0.04 -5.90
C ALA A 148 -21.42 0.53 -7.35
N ALA A 149 -20.33 0.63 -8.12
CA ALA A 149 -20.40 0.95 -9.55
C ALA A 149 -21.21 -0.11 -10.33
N ALA A 150 -21.02 -1.40 -10.02
CA ALA A 150 -21.78 -2.50 -10.59
C ALA A 150 -23.28 -2.39 -10.32
N ARG A 151 -23.68 -2.07 -9.08
CA ARG A 151 -25.08 -1.83 -8.72
C ARG A 151 -25.67 -0.62 -9.44
N ALA A 152 -24.90 0.47 -9.56
CA ALA A 152 -25.37 1.70 -10.17
C ALA A 152 -25.53 1.61 -11.69
N HIS A 153 -24.67 0.85 -12.38
CA HIS A 153 -24.55 0.90 -13.84
C HIS A 153 -24.80 -0.44 -14.56
N PHE A 154 -24.64 -1.57 -13.88
CA PHE A 154 -24.57 -2.89 -14.53
C PHE A 154 -25.47 -3.96 -13.88
N GLY A 155 -26.45 -3.55 -13.08
CA GLY A 155 -27.41 -4.49 -12.47
C GLY A 155 -26.84 -5.33 -11.32
N GLY A 156 -25.73 -4.90 -10.72
CA GLY A 156 -25.18 -5.49 -9.48
C GLY A 156 -23.97 -6.41 -9.64
N SER A 157 -23.49 -6.65 -10.87
CA SER A 157 -22.30 -7.47 -11.14
C SER A 157 -21.46 -6.85 -12.27
N LEU A 158 -20.15 -7.08 -12.27
CA LEU A 158 -19.25 -6.75 -13.38
C LEU A 158 -19.08 -7.92 -14.36
N LYS A 159 -19.90 -8.97 -14.29
CA LYS A 159 -19.81 -10.11 -15.21
C LYS A 159 -19.84 -9.68 -16.68
N GLY A 160 -18.77 -10.06 -17.42
CA GLY A 160 -18.57 -9.70 -18.82
C GLY A 160 -18.19 -8.23 -19.07
N ARG A 161 -17.94 -7.45 -18.01
CA ARG A 161 -17.56 -6.04 -18.06
C ARG A 161 -16.06 -5.87 -17.99
N PHE A 162 -15.55 -4.98 -18.84
CA PHE A 162 -14.15 -4.65 -18.93
C PHE A 162 -13.82 -3.40 -18.09
N VAL A 163 -12.92 -3.55 -17.13
CA VAL A 163 -12.39 -2.48 -16.28
C VAL A 163 -10.94 -2.19 -16.66
N LEU A 164 -10.66 -0.95 -17.05
CA LEU A 164 -9.31 -0.45 -17.29
C LEU A 164 -8.81 0.32 -16.07
N SER A 165 -7.61 -0.01 -15.59
CA SER A 165 -6.93 0.75 -14.54
C SER A 165 -5.40 0.75 -14.72
N ALA A 166 -4.67 1.40 -13.82
CA ALA A 166 -3.22 1.41 -13.77
C ALA A 166 -2.70 1.45 -12.33
N GLY A 167 -1.44 1.05 -12.16
CA GLY A 167 -0.74 0.99 -10.89
C GLY A 167 -0.96 -0.33 -10.13
N LEU A 168 0.11 -1.14 -10.03
CA LEU A 168 0.18 -2.39 -9.27
C LEU A 168 1.12 -2.26 -8.05
N GLY A 169 1.13 -1.08 -7.43
CA GLY A 169 1.81 -0.81 -6.16
C GLY A 169 1.19 -1.58 -4.97
N GLY A 170 1.62 -1.26 -3.75
CA GLY A 170 1.12 -1.96 -2.54
C GLY A 170 -0.40 -1.86 -2.36
N MET A 171 -0.99 -0.73 -2.73
CA MET A 171 -2.44 -0.50 -2.69
C MET A 171 -3.10 -0.81 -4.04
N GLY A 172 -2.55 -0.28 -5.14
CA GLY A 172 -3.03 -0.52 -6.51
C GLY A 172 -3.05 -1.98 -6.93
N GLY A 173 -2.20 -2.82 -6.32
CA GLY A 173 -2.21 -4.26 -6.49
C GLY A 173 -3.48 -4.95 -6.00
N ALA A 174 -4.38 -4.26 -5.28
CA ALA A 174 -5.67 -4.81 -4.87
C ALA A 174 -6.74 -4.75 -5.96
N GLN A 175 -6.57 -3.84 -6.94
CA GLN A 175 -7.52 -3.62 -8.03
C GLN A 175 -7.83 -4.88 -8.83
N PRO A 176 -6.86 -5.70 -9.28
CA PRO A 176 -7.15 -6.83 -10.16
C PRO A 176 -8.00 -7.89 -9.46
N LEU A 177 -7.67 -8.24 -8.21
CA LEU A 177 -8.49 -9.15 -7.39
C LEU A 177 -9.87 -8.57 -7.06
N ALA A 178 -9.96 -7.27 -6.77
CA ALA A 178 -11.26 -6.64 -6.50
C ALA A 178 -12.19 -6.64 -7.73
N ILE A 179 -11.63 -6.51 -8.94
CA ILE A 179 -12.37 -6.62 -10.20
C ILE A 179 -12.86 -8.05 -10.39
N SER A 180 -12.00 -9.06 -10.25
CA SER A 180 -12.39 -10.47 -10.45
C SER A 180 -13.37 -10.97 -9.38
N MET A 181 -13.26 -10.50 -8.13
CA MET A 181 -14.25 -10.76 -7.07
C MET A 181 -15.63 -10.17 -7.37
N ASN A 182 -15.71 -9.14 -8.21
CA ASN A 182 -16.96 -8.58 -8.73
C ASN A 182 -17.38 -9.24 -10.07
N GLU A 183 -16.78 -10.37 -10.43
CA GLU A 183 -16.98 -11.11 -11.68
C GLU A 183 -16.49 -10.37 -12.95
N GLY A 184 -15.71 -9.29 -12.78
CA GLY A 184 -15.23 -8.44 -13.87
C GLY A 184 -13.94 -8.92 -14.53
N ILE A 185 -13.61 -8.26 -15.64
CA ILE A 185 -12.39 -8.46 -16.41
C ILE A 185 -11.54 -7.21 -16.28
N GLY A 186 -10.34 -7.33 -15.74
CA GLY A 186 -9.45 -6.20 -15.45
C GLY A 186 -8.24 -6.17 -16.37
N LEU A 187 -7.94 -5.01 -16.96
CA LEU A 187 -6.62 -4.69 -17.51
C LEU A 187 -5.98 -3.60 -16.66
N ILE A 188 -4.85 -3.91 -16.01
CA ILE A 188 -4.14 -2.97 -15.15
C ILE A 188 -2.76 -2.72 -15.74
N VAL A 189 -2.52 -1.48 -16.18
CA VAL A 189 -1.23 -1.06 -16.73
C VAL A 189 -0.24 -0.79 -15.59
N GLU A 190 0.95 -1.36 -15.66
CA GLU A 190 2.03 -1.15 -14.69
C GLU A 190 3.36 -1.00 -15.42
N VAL A 191 4.11 0.05 -15.08
CA VAL A 191 5.38 0.35 -15.75
C VAL A 191 6.54 -0.51 -15.21
N ASP A 192 6.46 -0.97 -13.97
CA ASP A 192 7.49 -1.77 -13.30
C ASP A 192 7.13 -3.28 -13.30
N PRO A 193 7.81 -4.11 -14.12
CA PRO A 193 7.57 -5.55 -14.16
C PRO A 193 7.67 -6.24 -12.80
N ALA A 194 8.55 -5.77 -11.91
CA ALA A 194 8.74 -6.40 -10.61
C ALA A 194 7.49 -6.26 -9.72
N ARG A 195 6.75 -5.15 -9.85
CA ARG A 195 5.48 -4.91 -9.14
C ARG A 195 4.39 -5.84 -9.64
N ALA A 196 4.19 -5.91 -10.95
CA ALA A 196 3.21 -6.82 -11.55
C ALA A 196 3.48 -8.28 -11.18
N GLN A 197 4.74 -8.71 -11.30
CA GLN A 197 5.17 -10.06 -10.93
C GLN A 197 4.98 -10.36 -9.44
N ARG A 198 5.12 -9.36 -8.57
CA ARG A 198 4.81 -9.53 -7.16
C ARG A 198 3.33 -9.84 -6.94
N ARG A 199 2.42 -9.17 -7.65
CA ARG A 199 0.97 -9.39 -7.49
C ARG A 199 0.55 -10.75 -8.01
N LEU A 200 1.15 -11.19 -9.11
CA LEU A 200 1.01 -12.56 -9.62
C LEU A 200 1.41 -13.59 -8.55
N ARG A 201 2.60 -13.46 -7.96
CA ARG A 201 3.09 -14.38 -6.91
C ARG A 201 2.20 -14.40 -5.67
N THR A 202 1.61 -13.27 -5.30
CA THR A 202 0.73 -13.16 -4.13
C THR A 202 -0.73 -13.53 -4.40
N GLY A 203 -1.08 -13.94 -5.64
CA GLY A 203 -2.46 -14.30 -6.01
C GLY A 203 -3.43 -13.12 -6.12
N TYR A 204 -2.91 -11.91 -6.31
CA TYR A 204 -3.71 -10.69 -6.52
C TYR A 204 -3.92 -10.35 -8.00
N LEU A 205 -3.27 -11.08 -8.89
CA LEU A 205 -3.30 -10.91 -10.35
C LEU A 205 -3.18 -12.27 -11.02
N ASP A 206 -3.90 -12.51 -12.11
CA ASP A 206 -3.94 -13.84 -12.78
C ASP A 206 -2.87 -13.99 -13.87
N LYS A 207 -2.64 -12.94 -14.67
CA LYS A 207 -1.69 -12.97 -15.79
C LYS A 207 -0.92 -11.67 -15.92
N VAL A 208 0.33 -11.76 -16.38
CA VAL A 208 1.18 -10.61 -16.74
C VAL A 208 1.61 -10.79 -18.19
N VAL A 209 1.49 -9.72 -18.98
CA VAL A 209 1.93 -9.63 -20.38
C VAL A 209 2.64 -8.30 -20.60
N ASP A 210 3.46 -8.19 -21.65
CA ASP A 210 4.22 -6.99 -22.00
C ASP A 210 3.89 -6.45 -23.40
N ASP A 211 2.86 -7.00 -24.03
CA ASP A 211 2.35 -6.60 -25.33
C ASP A 211 0.86 -6.23 -25.25
N LEU A 212 0.50 -5.10 -25.87
CA LEU A 212 -0.86 -4.58 -25.85
C LEU A 212 -1.82 -5.45 -26.67
N GLU A 213 -1.38 -6.05 -27.78
CA GLU A 213 -2.24 -6.92 -28.60
C GLU A 213 -2.57 -8.21 -27.83
N GLU A 214 -1.57 -8.82 -27.18
CA GLU A 214 -1.81 -9.98 -26.32
C GLU A 214 -2.76 -9.63 -25.17
N ALA A 215 -2.54 -8.48 -24.51
CA ALA A 215 -3.42 -8.03 -23.43
C ALA A 215 -4.87 -7.89 -23.89
N MET A 216 -5.09 -7.23 -25.04
CA MET A 216 -6.44 -7.04 -25.58
C MET A 216 -7.07 -8.34 -26.08
N THR A 217 -6.29 -9.26 -26.64
CA THR A 217 -6.76 -10.60 -27.00
C THR A 217 -7.32 -11.32 -25.77
N LEU A 218 -6.58 -11.29 -24.65
CA LEU A 218 -7.01 -11.92 -23.41
C LEU A 218 -8.26 -11.25 -22.79
N VAL A 219 -8.37 -9.92 -22.91
CA VAL A 219 -9.57 -9.19 -22.47
C VAL A 219 -10.78 -9.65 -23.28
N GLU A 220 -10.69 -9.67 -24.61
CA GLU A 220 -11.81 -10.06 -25.47
C GLU A 220 -12.20 -11.53 -25.33
N GLU A 221 -11.22 -12.44 -25.16
CA GLU A 221 -11.49 -13.85 -24.82
C GLU A 221 -12.28 -13.97 -23.52
N ALA A 222 -11.86 -13.28 -22.47
CA ALA A 222 -12.53 -13.30 -21.16
C ALA A 222 -13.94 -12.67 -21.23
N ARG A 223 -14.13 -11.63 -22.06
CA ARG A 223 -15.45 -11.04 -22.32
C ARG A 223 -16.38 -12.01 -23.02
N ALA A 224 -15.87 -12.72 -24.03
CA ALA A 224 -16.64 -13.70 -24.78
C ALA A 224 -17.07 -14.90 -23.92
N SER A 225 -16.20 -15.38 -23.02
CA SER A 225 -16.53 -16.47 -22.08
C SER A 225 -17.27 -16.00 -20.81
N GLN A 226 -17.30 -14.68 -20.56
CA GLN A 226 -17.79 -14.07 -19.31
C GLN A 226 -17.10 -14.62 -18.05
N GLU A 227 -15.84 -15.03 -18.18
CA GLU A 227 -15.03 -15.50 -17.06
C GLU A 227 -14.25 -14.33 -16.45
N PRO A 228 -14.30 -14.13 -15.13
CA PRO A 228 -13.51 -13.10 -14.48
C PRO A 228 -12.02 -13.38 -14.69
N ARG A 229 -11.28 -12.35 -15.08
CA ARG A 229 -9.83 -12.46 -15.31
C ARG A 229 -9.16 -11.12 -15.11
N SER A 230 -8.02 -11.14 -14.46
CA SER A 230 -7.20 -9.97 -14.21
C SER A 230 -5.85 -10.04 -14.92
N ILE A 231 -5.57 -9.03 -15.74
CA ILE A 231 -4.42 -8.97 -16.65
C ILE A 231 -3.58 -7.74 -16.30
N GLY A 232 -2.30 -7.95 -16.01
CA GLY A 232 -1.33 -6.89 -15.82
C GLY A 232 -0.58 -6.67 -17.13
N LEU A 233 -0.65 -5.48 -17.70
CA LEU A 233 0.12 -5.10 -18.88
C LEU A 233 1.34 -4.29 -18.46
N ILE A 234 2.53 -4.76 -18.82
CA ILE A 234 3.75 -3.98 -18.66
C ILE A 234 3.75 -2.84 -19.68
N GLY A 235 3.67 -1.61 -19.19
CA GLY A 235 3.61 -0.42 -20.05
C GLY A 235 3.37 0.85 -19.25
N ASN A 236 3.46 1.99 -19.93
CA ASN A 236 3.13 3.27 -19.33
C ASN A 236 1.66 3.61 -19.59
N ALA A 237 0.88 3.86 -18.54
CA ALA A 237 -0.54 4.23 -18.67
C ALA A 237 -0.74 5.49 -19.53
N ALA A 238 0.19 6.43 -19.48
CA ALA A 238 0.16 7.65 -20.31
C ALA A 238 0.33 7.39 -21.81
N GLU A 239 0.79 6.20 -22.20
CA GLU A 239 0.93 5.78 -23.60
C GLU A 239 -0.19 4.80 -23.99
N VAL A 240 -0.46 3.83 -23.11
CA VAL A 240 -1.46 2.78 -23.34
C VAL A 240 -2.89 3.34 -23.41
N TYR A 241 -3.25 4.28 -22.54
CA TYR A 241 -4.63 4.81 -22.51
C TYR A 241 -4.98 5.59 -23.78
N PRO A 242 -4.13 6.53 -24.24
CA PRO A 242 -4.33 7.17 -25.55
C PRO A 242 -4.37 6.18 -26.71
N GLU A 243 -3.52 5.16 -26.70
CA GLU A 243 -3.49 4.15 -27.76
C GLU A 243 -4.80 3.33 -27.82
N LEU A 244 -5.31 2.89 -26.67
CA LEU A 244 -6.62 2.22 -26.59
C LEU A 244 -7.75 3.12 -27.10
N ALA A 245 -7.74 4.40 -26.73
CA ALA A 245 -8.71 5.37 -27.20
C ALA A 245 -8.62 5.59 -28.72
N ALA A 246 -7.42 5.69 -29.28
CA ALA A 246 -7.19 5.84 -30.72
C ALA A 246 -7.69 4.62 -31.51
N ARG A 247 -7.63 3.43 -30.91
CA ARG A 247 -8.17 2.17 -31.46
C ARG A 247 -9.69 2.01 -31.28
N GLY A 248 -10.35 2.95 -30.61
CA GLY A 248 -11.79 2.88 -30.35
C GLY A 248 -12.17 1.81 -29.32
N VAL A 249 -11.24 1.37 -28.46
CA VAL A 249 -11.54 0.46 -27.36
C VAL A 249 -12.28 1.23 -26.27
N VAL A 250 -13.45 0.73 -25.86
CA VAL A 250 -14.29 1.36 -24.83
C VAL A 250 -14.45 0.42 -23.63
N PRO A 251 -13.71 0.64 -22.53
CA PRO A 251 -13.94 -0.07 -21.27
C PRO A 251 -15.31 0.28 -20.68
N ASP A 252 -15.92 -0.65 -19.96
CA ASP A 252 -17.16 -0.42 -19.21
C ASP A 252 -16.89 0.48 -17.98
N LEU A 253 -15.70 0.38 -17.37
CA LEU A 253 -15.22 1.26 -16.30
C LEU A 253 -13.75 1.64 -16.53
N VAL A 254 -13.39 2.87 -16.16
CA VAL A 254 -12.01 3.37 -16.19
C VAL A 254 -11.69 4.05 -14.86
N THR A 255 -10.52 3.75 -14.29
CA THR A 255 -9.99 4.40 -13.08
C THR A 255 -8.46 4.45 -13.15
N ASP A 256 -7.81 5.04 -12.14
CA ASP A 256 -6.34 5.05 -12.02
C ASP A 256 -5.93 4.94 -10.55
N GLN A 257 -4.79 4.28 -10.28
CA GLN A 257 -4.15 4.25 -8.96
C GLN A 257 -2.61 4.34 -9.06
N THR A 258 -2.12 5.06 -10.07
CA THR A 258 -0.72 5.48 -10.11
C THR A 258 -0.45 6.49 -8.99
N PRO A 259 0.75 6.47 -8.37
CA PRO A 259 1.08 7.35 -7.24
C PRO A 259 1.43 8.78 -7.66
#